data_AF-A0A2A5B0B5-F1
#
_entry.id   AF-A0A2A5B0B5-F1
#
_cell.length_a   1.000
_cell.length_b   1.000
_cell.length_c   1.000
_cell.angle_alpha   90.00
_cell.angle_beta   90.00
_cell.angle_gamma   90.00
#
_symmetry.space_group_name_H-M   'P 1'
#
loop_
_entity.id
_entity.type
_entity.pdbx_description
1 polymer ?
#
loop_
_entity_poly.entity_id
_entity_poly.type
_entity_poly.pdbx_seq_one_letter_code
_entity_poly.pdbx_strand_id
1 'polypeptide(L)' 'MSALTIRLPDEILDEVDKRSAKLHISRSEYIRLSIAKMNKGICEDERRAKLMETSHRVRKESMRINSEFAKVEHDPEA' A
#
# COMPACT_ATOMS: atom_id res chain seq x y z
N MET A 1 -26.25 -6.99 3.75
CA MET A 1 -25.51 -7.00 2.47
C MET A 1 -26.22 -6.07 1.51
N SER A 2 -25.49 -5.14 0.90
CA SER A 2 -26.05 -4.22 -0.10
C SER A 2 -25.70 -4.73 -1.50
N ALA A 3 -26.62 -4.59 -2.45
CA ALA A 3 -26.40 -4.97 -3.84
C ALA A 3 -25.75 -3.83 -4.62
N LEU A 4 -24.81 -4.17 -5.50
CA LEU A 4 -24.17 -3.23 -6.42
C LEU A 4 -24.34 -3.79 -7.83
N THR A 5 -24.89 -2.97 -8.74
CA THR A 5 -24.95 -3.28 -10.18
C THR A 5 -23.87 -2.47 -10.89
N ILE A 6 -23.01 -3.14 -11.64
CA ILE A 6 -21.94 -2.52 -12.42
C ILE A 6 -22.02 -3.02 -13.86
N ARG A 7 -21.69 -2.14 -14.81
CA ARG A 7 -21.43 -2.53 -16.20
C ARG A 7 -19.93 -2.66 -16.38
N LEU A 8 -19.50 -3.78 -16.95
CA LEU A 8 -18.10 -4.08 -17.22
C LEU A 8 -17.96 -4.40 -18.72
N PRO A 9 -16.79 -4.12 -19.32
CA PRO A 9 -16.49 -4.60 -20.67
C PRO A 9 -16.58 -6.12 -20.75
N ASP A 10 -16.98 -6.64 -21.90
CA ASP A 10 -17.18 -8.08 -22.12
C ASP A 10 -15.89 -8.86 -21.89
N GLU A 11 -14.73 -8.28 -22.24
CA GLU A 11 -13.43 -8.93 -22.04
C GLU A 11 -13.15 -9.18 -20.56
N ILE A 12 -13.61 -8.29 -19.68
CA ILE A 12 -13.46 -8.44 -18.23
C ILE A 12 -14.41 -9.50 -17.69
N LEU A 13 -15.64 -9.55 -18.20
CA LEU A 13 -16.62 -10.57 -17.82
C LEU A 13 -16.15 -11.98 -18.21
N ASP A 14 -15.59 -12.13 -19.40
CA ASP A 14 -15.00 -13.39 -19.87
C ASP A 14 -13.85 -13.86 -18.97
N GLU A 15 -13.02 -12.92 -18.50
CA GLU A 15 -11.91 -13.24 -17.61
C GLU A 15 -12.42 -13.62 -16.21
N VAL A 16 -13.44 -12.92 -15.68
CA VAL A 16 -14.13 -13.29 -14.45
C VAL A 16 -14.67 -14.72 -14.55
N ASP A 17 -15.25 -15.08 -15.68
CA ASP A 17 -15.81 -16.41 -15.92
C ASP A 17 -14.73 -17.49 -15.93
N LYS A 18 -13.65 -17.30 -16.70
CA LYS A 18 -12.52 -18.23 -16.76
C LYS A 18 -11.87 -18.43 -15.39
N ARG A 19 -11.66 -17.35 -14.65
CA ARG A 19 -10.97 -17.39 -13.35
C ARG A 19 -11.85 -17.98 -12.26
N SER A 20 -13.13 -17.61 -12.22
CA SER A 20 -14.07 -18.15 -11.25
C SER A 20 -14.27 -19.66 -11.45
N ALA A 21 -14.39 -20.11 -12.71
CA ALA A 21 -14.44 -21.53 -13.05
C ALA A 21 -13.16 -22.28 -12.63
N LYS A 22 -11.97 -21.73 -12.93
CA LYS A 22 -10.68 -22.33 -12.52
C LYS A 22 -10.52 -22.44 -11.01
N LEU A 23 -11.08 -21.51 -10.26
CA LEU A 23 -11.05 -21.49 -8.79
C LEU A 23 -12.23 -22.24 -8.15
N HIS A 24 -13.14 -22.79 -8.95
CA HIS A 24 -14.36 -23.48 -8.49
C HIS A 24 -15.22 -22.64 -7.52
N ILE A 25 -15.34 -21.33 -7.80
CA ILE A 25 -16.16 -20.40 -7.02
C ILE A 25 -17.15 -19.65 -7.93
N SER A 26 -18.19 -19.05 -7.34
CA SER A 26 -19.13 -18.23 -8.11
C SER A 26 -18.47 -16.95 -8.64
N ARG A 27 -19.00 -16.40 -9.76
CA ARG A 27 -18.61 -15.08 -10.28
C ARG A 27 -18.64 -14.00 -9.21
N SER A 28 -19.72 -13.98 -8.43
CA SER A 28 -19.91 -12.99 -7.37
C SER A 28 -18.85 -13.10 -6.27
N GLU A 29 -18.43 -14.33 -5.93
CA GLU A 29 -17.38 -14.56 -4.94
C GLU A 29 -16.01 -14.17 -5.49
N TYR A 30 -15.72 -14.51 -6.74
CA TYR A 30 -14.49 -14.09 -7.40
C TYR A 30 -14.34 -12.56 -7.41
N ILE A 31 -15.42 -11.84 -7.76
CA ILE A 31 -15.44 -10.37 -7.75
C ILE A 31 -15.22 -9.83 -6.32
N ARG A 32 -15.91 -10.39 -5.32
CA ARG A 32 -15.72 -9.99 -3.91
C ARG A 32 -14.27 -10.15 -3.44
N LEU A 33 -13.67 -11.31 -3.70
CA LEU A 33 -12.29 -11.59 -3.34
C LEU A 33 -11.30 -10.69 -4.07
N SER A 34 -11.57 -10.41 -5.35
CA SER A 34 -10.73 -9.51 -6.16
C SER A 34 -10.74 -8.09 -5.61
N ILE A 35 -11.92 -7.55 -5.27
CA ILE A 35 -12.06 -6.22 -4.65
C ILE A 35 -11.37 -6.19 -3.28
N ALA A 36 -11.59 -7.21 -2.44
CA ALA A 36 -10.95 -7.29 -1.13
C ALA A 36 -9.41 -7.30 -1.23
N LYS A 37 -8.88 -8.06 -2.19
CA LYS A 37 -7.43 -8.13 -2.46
C LYS A 37 -6.88 -6.79 -2.95
N MET A 38 -7.59 -6.13 -3.86
CA MET A 38 -7.21 -4.80 -4.36
C MET A 38 -7.19 -3.76 -3.24
N ASN A 39 -8.24 -3.71 -2.42
CA ASN A 39 -8.31 -2.77 -1.29
C ASN A 39 -7.19 -3.00 -0.29
N LYS A 40 -6.87 -4.26 0.02
CA LYS A 40 -5.74 -4.59 0.90
C LYS A 40 -4.42 -4.07 0.32
N GLY A 41 -4.19 -4.25 -0.98
CA GLY A 41 -3.00 -3.71 -1.66
C GLY A 41 -2.91 -2.19 -1.57
N ILE A 42 -4.00 -1.48 -1.86
CA ILE A 42 -4.07 -0.01 -1.75
C ILE A 42 -3.71 0.44 -0.32
N CYS A 43 -4.33 -0.15 0.70
CA CYS A 43 -4.03 0.19 2.10
C CYS A 43 -2.57 -0.07 2.48
N GLU A 44 -1.97 -1.15 1.97
CA GLU A 44 -0.56 -1.47 2.23
C GLU A 44 0.39 -0.46 1.57
N ASP A 45 0.07 -0.02 0.35
CA ASP A 45 0.85 0.98 -0.39
C ASP A 45 0.74 2.37 0.24
N GLU A 46 -0.46 2.79 0.66
CA GLU A 46 -0.67 4.03 1.41
C GLU A 46 0.11 4.02 2.74
N ARG A 47 0.07 2.89 3.46
CA ARG A 47 0.84 2.73 4.70
C ARG A 47 2.34 2.84 4.45
N ARG A 48 2.84 2.22 3.37
CA ARG A 48 4.25 2.27 2.98
C ARG A 48 4.66 3.72 2.65
N ALA A 49 3.86 4.42 1.88
CA ALA A 49 4.11 5.83 1.52
C ALA A 49 4.22 6.71 2.77
N LYS A 50 3.28 6.57 3.71
CA LYS A 50 3.29 7.32 4.97
C LYS A 50 4.51 7.02 5.85
N LEU A 51 4.93 5.75 5.90
CA LEU A 51 6.15 5.35 6.63
C LEU A 51 7.41 5.95 5.99
N MET A 52 7.50 5.93 4.66
CA MET A 52 8.63 6.53 3.93
C MET A 52 8.71 8.04 4.17
N GLU A 53 7.58 8.74 4.07
CA GLU A 53 7.52 10.18 4.34
C GLU A 53 8.00 10.50 5.77
N THR A 54 7.51 9.75 6.75
CA THR A 54 7.90 9.92 8.16
C THR A 54 9.38 9.61 8.37
N SER A 55 9.90 8.54 7.77
CA SER A 55 11.31 8.17 7.83
C SER A 55 12.22 9.26 7.26
N HIS A 56 11.85 9.86 6.12
CA HIS A 56 12.58 10.97 5.53
C HIS A 56 12.63 12.19 6.45
N ARG A 57 11.51 12.54 7.10
CA ARG A 57 11.47 13.62 8.08
C ARG A 57 12.39 13.34 9.27
N VAL A 58 12.30 12.14 9.85
CA VAL A 58 13.15 11.74 10.99
C VAL A 58 14.63 11.76 10.61
N ARG A 59 14.99 11.25 9.43
CA ARG A 59 16.38 11.28 8.94
C ARG A 59 16.92 12.70 8.83
N LYS A 60 16.11 13.64 8.31
CA LYS A 60 16.52 15.05 8.18
C LYS A 60 16.82 15.68 9.54
N GLU A 61 15.92 15.52 10.51
CA GLU A 61 16.12 16.05 11.86
C GLU A 61 17.27 15.35 12.58
N SER A 62 17.40 14.02 12.45
CA SER A 62 18.52 13.26 13.02
C SER A 62 19.86 13.71 12.45
N MET A 63 19.96 13.96 11.14
CA MET A 63 21.19 14.49 10.53
C MET A 63 21.55 15.88 11.05
N ARG A 64 20.54 16.75 11.25
CA ARG A 64 20.75 18.07 11.86
C ARG A 64 21.32 17.93 13.27
N ILE A 65 20.68 17.12 14.11
CA ILE A 65 21.14 16.85 15.48
C ILE A 65 22.56 16.30 15.46
N ASN A 66 22.83 15.26 14.66
CA ASN A 66 24.16 14.67 14.56
C ASN A 66 25.22 15.70 14.14
N SER A 67 24.87 16.67 13.29
CA SER A 67 25.79 17.76 12.92
C SER A 67 26.05 18.76 14.06
N GLU A 68 25.09 18.95 14.96
CA GLU A 68 25.25 19.78 16.16
C GLU A 68 26.12 19.05 17.20
N PHE A 69 25.91 17.74 17.40
CA PHE A 69 26.76 16.91 18.25
C PHE A 69 28.20 16.81 17.73
N ALA A 70 28.40 16.65 16.42
CA ALA A 70 29.73 16.60 15.83
C ALA A 70 30.58 17.85 16.09
N LYS A 71 29.96 19.02 16.32
CA LYS A 71 30.67 20.25 16.68
C LYS A 71 31.19 20.24 18.12
N VAL A 72 30.48 19.55 19.02
CA VAL A 72 30.86 19.40 20.43
C VAL A 72 31.88 18.28 20.60
N GLU A 73 31.69 17.16 19.89
CA GLU A 73 32.58 15.99 19.95
C GLU A 73 33.97 16.27 19.31
N HIS A 74 34.06 17.29 18.47
CA HIS A 74 35.30 17.74 17.83
C HIS A 74 35.85 19.05 18.41
N ASP A 75 35.39 19.43 19.61
CA ASP A 75 35.97 20.54 20.37
C ASP A 75 37.26 20.08 21.06
N PRO A 76 38.45 20.55 20.65
CA PRO A 76 39.72 20.18 21.30
C PRO A 76 39.90 20.81 22.70
N GLU A 77 38.99 21.69 23.13
CA GLU A 77 39.01 22.32 24.48
C GLU A 77 37.92 21.79 25.44
N ALA A 78 37.09 20.81 25.03
CA ALA A 78 36.10 20.15 25.90
C ALA A 78 36.70 19.07 26.84
#